data_AF-A0A5D6YDQ7-F1
#
_entry.id   AF-A0A5D6YDQ7-F1
#
_cell.length_a   1.000
_cell.length_b   1.000
_cell.length_c   1.000
_cell.angle_alpha   90.00
_cell.angle_beta   90.00
_cell.angle_gamma   90.00
#
_symmetry.space_group_name_H-M   'P 1'
#
loop_
_entity.id
_entity.type
_entity.pdbx_description
1 polymer ?
#
loop_
_entity_poly.entity_id
_entity_poly.type
_entity_poly.pdbx_seq_one_letter_code
_entity_poly.pdbx_strand_id
1 'polypeptide(L)'
;MKSSVLGLVCVFALGLLCAPIAEVDGACGQRVRKSYDRLTVDEKRLYRRALQKSMDAGYYIKFVEMHTEKMSEMEAHRVCMFTYWHRYFLLGFENMLRSLGPEFKCITVPYWDQIQQNARAMTGACSSMESCTPMIRDWGGSTKGVYKNVVINGVEIGGSICVTGSPLDRFCEASSRKDNGCAKCLPRDNLQQQPFPAMANYASVYRQLFAPQNLPDASESVEEGMHNAIHATLGSTMGTFQSPADPIFWSHHAYVDLLLTIFLKCRAGLGKLSDAQKANNPYTFVSCPKRENTGMFIASSKITMRNGESGANPIQANAPNSPLYAFFKDIPDQYALLSDIITIGGSSRYTYQVGGLVGQLALNCDKPPSGRRLGEYSSGTQGEAANATRVRCESGLNSDDDAKSPPSSPENAPFQVDSSYDNDVHAKKVTAWVHEVTELLRKLPEDKSREPVPHAEVVEMERMVCMFQDQCRGGVADYSDEFKKAFGVTKPPPCKTIVDEINECRPLRLSKWKETMEKYFPCNVALAAAPTDPDTNETPIGDL
;
A
#
# COMPACT_ATOMS: atom_id res chain seq x y z
N MET A 1 54.12 66.25 -1.15
CA MET A 1 54.21 64.81 -1.46
C MET A 1 52.81 64.29 -1.72
N LYS A 2 52.59 63.73 -2.93
CA LYS A 2 51.60 62.69 -3.36
C LYS A 2 50.25 62.62 -2.60
N SER A 3 49.14 63.04 -3.22
CA SER A 3 48.22 62.23 -4.05
C SER A 3 47.02 61.71 -3.24
N SER A 4 45.82 62.21 -3.53
CA SER A 4 44.56 61.48 -3.31
C SER A 4 43.57 61.81 -4.43
N VAL A 5 43.09 60.75 -5.07
CA VAL A 5 42.25 60.72 -6.27
C VAL A 5 40.80 61.07 -5.92
N LEU A 6 40.21 61.95 -6.73
CA LEU A 6 38.79 62.29 -6.73
C LEU A 6 38.07 61.34 -7.70
N GLY A 7 37.07 60.60 -7.20
CA GLY A 7 36.26 59.67 -7.99
C GLY A 7 34.79 59.78 -7.62
N LEU A 8 34.05 60.46 -8.49
CA LEU A 8 32.60 60.71 -8.47
C LEU A 8 31.82 59.38 -8.55
N VAL A 9 30.82 59.17 -7.69
CA VAL A 9 29.81 58.10 -7.90
C VAL A 9 28.41 58.68 -7.73
N CYS A 10 27.66 58.66 -8.84
CA CYS A 10 26.28 59.05 -8.96
C CYS A 10 25.33 58.13 -8.18
N VAL A 11 24.33 58.75 -7.57
CA VAL A 11 23.15 58.12 -6.98
C VAL A 11 22.20 57.69 -8.10
N PHE A 12 21.86 56.40 -8.17
CA PHE A 12 20.64 55.93 -8.81
C PHE A 12 19.89 55.01 -7.86
N ALA A 13 18.71 55.48 -7.43
CA ALA A 13 17.73 54.69 -6.72
C ALA A 13 17.06 53.72 -7.70
N LEU A 14 17.13 52.41 -7.42
CA LEU A 14 16.28 51.41 -8.07
C LEU A 14 15.63 50.57 -6.96
N GLY A 15 14.31 50.67 -6.85
CA GLY A 15 13.52 49.85 -5.94
C GLY A 15 13.60 48.37 -6.33
N LEU A 16 14.00 47.53 -5.40
CA LEU A 16 13.80 46.09 -5.50
C LEU A 16 12.47 45.72 -4.85
N LEU A 17 11.52 45.32 -5.68
CA LEU A 17 10.41 44.45 -5.30
C LEU A 17 11.00 43.12 -4.83
N CYS A 18 11.02 42.87 -3.52
CA CYS A 18 11.22 41.53 -2.97
C CYS A 18 9.93 40.73 -3.19
N ALA A 19 9.89 39.90 -4.25
CA ALA A 19 9.01 38.75 -4.27
C ALA A 19 9.60 37.68 -3.33
N PRO A 20 8.80 37.00 -2.48
CA PRO A 20 9.30 35.88 -1.70
C PRO A 20 9.56 34.72 -2.66
N ILE A 21 10.84 34.42 -2.90
CA ILE A 21 11.23 33.15 -3.51
C ILE A 21 10.96 32.08 -2.45
N ALA A 22 10.02 31.19 -2.74
CA ALA A 22 9.80 29.99 -1.95
C ALA A 22 11.12 29.21 -1.87
N GLU A 23 11.63 28.97 -0.67
CA GLU A 23 12.76 28.06 -0.46
C GLU A 23 12.34 26.65 -0.89
N VAL A 24 12.77 26.26 -2.09
CA VAL A 24 12.88 24.86 -2.47
C VAL A 24 14.12 24.35 -1.75
N ASP A 25 13.92 23.46 -0.78
CA ASP A 25 14.95 22.73 -0.04
C ASP A 25 15.85 21.95 -1.03
N GLY A 26 16.88 22.63 -1.57
CA GLY A 26 17.63 22.24 -2.76
C GLY A 26 18.55 21.02 -2.60
N ALA A 27 18.50 20.30 -1.47
CA ALA A 27 19.41 19.20 -1.19
C ALA A 27 18.86 17.80 -1.50
N CYS A 28 17.55 17.61 -1.63
CA CYS A 28 16.94 16.27 -1.74
C CYS A 28 16.13 15.99 -3.01
N GLY A 29 15.93 16.97 -3.89
CA GLY A 29 15.00 16.82 -5.01
C GLY A 29 13.58 16.45 -4.57
N GLN A 30 12.75 16.02 -5.52
CA GLN A 30 11.40 15.50 -5.23
C GLN A 30 11.49 14.18 -4.45
N ARG A 31 10.59 13.97 -3.48
CA ARG A 31 10.46 12.68 -2.79
C ARG A 31 9.96 11.61 -3.77
N VAL A 32 10.73 10.54 -3.94
CA VAL A 32 10.37 9.41 -4.80
C VAL A 32 10.36 8.12 -3.99
N ARG A 33 9.17 7.55 -3.76
CA ARG A 33 9.03 6.22 -3.16
C ARG A 33 9.31 5.14 -4.19
N LYS A 34 10.24 4.23 -3.87
CA LYS A 34 10.68 3.13 -4.74
C LYS A 34 10.24 1.79 -4.17
N SER A 35 10.14 0.78 -5.03
CA SER A 35 10.01 -0.60 -4.59
C SER A 35 11.20 -0.98 -3.73
N TYR A 36 10.97 -1.62 -2.57
CA TYR A 36 12.05 -2.12 -1.72
C TYR A 36 13.03 -3.01 -2.48
N ASP A 37 12.52 -3.82 -3.42
CA ASP A 37 13.34 -4.72 -4.23
C ASP A 37 14.28 -4.00 -5.20
N ARG A 38 14.01 -2.73 -5.49
CA ARG A 38 14.82 -1.88 -6.38
C ARG A 38 15.68 -0.87 -5.65
N LEU A 39 15.59 -0.83 -4.32
CA LEU A 39 16.58 -0.12 -3.53
C LEU A 39 17.95 -0.76 -3.73
N THR A 40 18.95 0.07 -3.94
CA THR A 40 20.35 -0.30 -3.86
C THR A 40 20.67 -0.85 -2.46
N VAL A 41 21.79 -1.58 -2.35
CA VAL A 41 22.25 -2.12 -1.06
C VAL A 41 22.42 -1.00 -0.02
N ASP A 42 22.92 0.17 -0.44
CA ASP A 42 23.13 1.30 0.47
C ASP A 42 21.83 1.99 0.86
N GLU A 43 20.85 2.12 -0.05
CA GLU A 43 19.51 2.60 0.31
C GLU A 43 18.82 1.66 1.31
N LYS A 44 18.92 0.34 1.12
CA LYS A 44 18.39 -0.65 2.09
C LYS A 44 19.06 -0.54 3.46
N ARG A 45 20.38 -0.35 3.48
CA ARG A 45 21.14 -0.13 4.74
C ARG A 45 20.73 1.18 5.40
N LEU A 46 20.60 2.26 4.65
CA LEU A 46 20.18 3.58 5.14
C LEU A 46 18.79 3.51 5.78
N TYR A 47 17.83 2.89 5.10
CA TYR A 47 16.46 2.73 5.61
C TYR A 47 16.40 1.90 6.89
N ARG A 48 17.14 0.78 6.93
CA ARG A 48 17.26 -0.03 8.15
C ARG A 48 17.86 0.75 9.31
N ARG A 49 18.91 1.54 9.08
CA ARG A 49 19.50 2.40 10.13
C ARG A 49 18.52 3.48 10.60
N ALA A 50 17.71 4.04 9.70
CA ALA A 50 16.66 5.00 10.06
C ALA A 50 15.61 4.34 10.97
N LEU A 51 15.16 3.12 10.64
CA LEU A 51 14.26 2.34 11.49
C LEU A 51 14.87 2.08 12.87
N GLN A 52 16.11 1.58 12.93
CA GLN A 52 16.82 1.36 14.21
C GLN A 52 16.91 2.63 15.04
N LYS A 53 17.32 3.74 14.42
CA LYS A 53 17.43 5.03 15.10
C LYS A 53 16.08 5.57 15.58
N SER A 54 15.00 5.35 14.84
CA SER A 54 13.65 5.72 15.27
C SER A 54 13.17 4.92 16.47
N MET A 55 13.54 3.64 16.55
CA MET A 55 13.25 2.77 17.69
C MET A 55 14.08 3.17 18.91
N ASP A 56 15.39 3.37 18.73
CA ASP A 56 16.31 3.80 19.78
C ASP A 56 15.93 5.17 20.35
N ALA A 57 15.43 6.09 19.53
CA ALA A 57 14.94 7.40 19.95
C ALA A 57 13.56 7.38 20.64
N GLY A 58 12.88 6.23 20.66
CA GLY A 58 11.53 6.10 21.23
C GLY A 58 10.43 6.78 20.40
N TYR A 59 10.72 7.20 19.16
CA TYR A 59 9.69 7.75 18.26
C TYR A 59 8.85 6.65 17.64
N TYR A 60 9.44 5.51 17.30
CA TYR A 60 8.74 4.43 16.60
C TYR A 60 7.50 3.92 17.35
N ILE A 61 7.62 3.69 18.66
CA ILE A 61 6.49 3.22 19.49
C ILE A 61 5.32 4.21 19.52
N LYS A 62 5.58 5.51 19.41
CA LYS A 62 4.52 6.53 19.38
C LYS A 62 3.60 6.39 18.16
N PHE A 63 4.11 5.86 17.05
CA PHE A 63 3.30 5.55 15.88
C PHE A 63 2.45 4.30 16.10
N VAL A 64 2.96 3.29 16.80
CA VAL A 64 2.13 2.14 17.22
C VAL A 64 1.01 2.61 18.15
N GLU A 65 1.32 3.47 19.11
CA GLU A 65 0.32 4.10 20.00
C GLU A 65 -0.76 4.83 19.19
N MET A 66 -0.38 5.61 18.18
CA MET A 66 -1.33 6.30 17.31
C MET A 66 -2.31 5.37 16.61
N HIS A 67 -1.82 4.27 16.06
CA HIS A 67 -2.67 3.33 15.34
C HIS A 67 -3.61 2.54 16.26
N THR A 68 -3.16 2.24 17.49
CA THR A 68 -3.95 1.51 18.49
C THR A 68 -4.87 2.40 19.34
N GLU A 69 -4.71 3.71 19.29
CA GLU A 69 -5.56 4.64 20.03
C GLU A 69 -6.99 4.59 19.48
N LYS A 70 -7.97 4.39 20.36
CA LYS A 70 -9.38 4.12 20.00
C LYS A 70 -9.96 5.03 18.92
N MET A 71 -9.88 6.36 19.07
CA MET A 71 -10.50 7.27 18.08
C MET A 71 -9.73 7.28 16.76
N SER A 72 -8.42 7.09 16.82
CA SER A 72 -7.55 6.97 15.66
C SER A 72 -7.83 5.66 14.90
N GLU A 73 -7.95 4.52 15.59
CA GLU A 73 -8.33 3.22 14.99
C GLU A 73 -9.70 3.30 14.29
N MET A 74 -10.67 3.98 14.90
CA MET A 74 -12.01 4.11 14.34
C MET A 74 -12.05 4.91 13.03
N GLU A 75 -11.08 5.79 12.78
CA GLU A 75 -10.92 6.48 11.49
C GLU A 75 -9.93 5.77 10.56
N ALA A 76 -9.07 4.91 11.11
CA ALA A 76 -8.09 4.16 10.34
C ALA A 76 -8.70 2.98 9.58
N HIS A 77 -9.70 2.28 10.14
CA HIS A 77 -10.22 1.01 9.58
C HIS A 77 -11.74 0.95 9.52
N ARG A 78 -12.25 0.17 8.54
CA ARG A 78 -13.67 -0.10 8.31
C ARG A 78 -14.47 1.18 8.07
N VAL A 79 -13.84 2.10 7.33
CA VAL A 79 -14.40 3.39 6.93
C VAL A 79 -13.89 3.76 5.54
N CYS A 80 -14.68 4.55 4.82
CA CYS A 80 -14.36 5.13 3.52
C CYS A 80 -13.06 5.95 3.45
N MET A 81 -12.52 6.38 4.62
CA MET A 81 -11.32 7.21 4.71
C MET A 81 -10.05 6.40 5.04
N PHE A 82 -10.13 5.06 5.13
CA PHE A 82 -9.02 4.16 5.45
C PHE A 82 -7.74 4.52 4.68
N THR A 83 -7.82 4.65 3.36
CA THR A 83 -6.64 4.93 2.52
C THR A 83 -6.03 6.32 2.76
N TYR A 84 -6.85 7.35 3.04
CA TYR A 84 -6.35 8.69 3.34
C TYR A 84 -5.79 8.82 4.75
N TRP A 85 -6.39 8.16 5.73
CA TRP A 85 -5.86 8.13 7.10
C TRP A 85 -4.45 7.53 7.09
N HIS A 86 -4.26 6.41 6.39
CA HIS A 86 -2.95 5.76 6.25
C HIS A 86 -1.94 6.58 5.42
N ARG A 87 -2.39 7.35 4.40
CA ARG A 87 -1.54 8.32 3.69
C ARG A 87 -0.97 9.37 4.64
N TYR A 88 -1.82 9.97 5.48
CA TYR A 88 -1.39 10.96 6.48
C TYR A 88 -0.39 10.34 7.47
N PHE A 89 -0.66 9.12 7.90
CA PHE A 89 0.20 8.35 8.81
C PHE A 89 1.59 8.10 8.22
N LEU A 90 1.66 7.68 6.96
CA LEU A 90 2.92 7.47 6.23
C LEU A 90 3.72 8.75 6.06
N LEU A 91 3.07 9.87 5.75
CA LEU A 91 3.75 11.17 5.60
C LEU A 91 4.39 11.62 6.92
N GLY A 92 3.67 11.48 8.03
CA GLY A 92 4.20 11.76 9.36
C GLY A 92 5.37 10.84 9.73
N PHE A 93 5.25 9.55 9.45
CA PHE A 93 6.32 8.58 9.71
C PHE A 93 7.57 8.87 8.87
N GLU A 94 7.41 9.18 7.59
CA GLU A 94 8.50 9.57 6.72
C GLU A 94 9.16 10.88 7.18
N ASN A 95 8.38 11.88 7.58
CA ASN A 95 8.91 13.13 8.15
C ASN A 95 9.71 12.87 9.43
N MET A 96 9.23 11.96 10.29
CA MET A 96 9.98 11.52 11.47
C MET A 96 11.33 10.91 11.07
N LEU A 97 11.36 9.95 10.15
CA LEU A 97 12.62 9.34 9.69
C LEU A 97 13.60 10.38 9.11
N ARG A 98 13.10 11.32 8.31
CA ARG A 98 13.89 12.41 7.71
C ARG A 98 14.48 13.35 8.77
N SER A 99 13.82 13.51 9.91
CA SER A 99 14.29 14.36 11.02
C SER A 99 15.43 13.74 11.85
N LEU A 100 15.70 12.44 11.71
CA LEU A 100 16.66 11.72 12.56
C LEU A 100 18.12 12.08 12.30
N GLY A 101 18.42 12.96 11.35
CA GLY A 101 19.74 13.53 11.12
C GLY A 101 20.07 13.74 9.64
N PRO A 102 21.21 14.39 9.33
CA PRO A 102 21.55 14.81 7.97
C PRO A 102 21.62 13.68 6.94
N GLU A 103 21.97 12.45 7.33
CA GLU A 103 22.01 11.31 6.40
C GLU A 103 20.62 10.82 5.98
N PHE A 104 19.60 11.03 6.82
CA PHE A 104 18.23 10.56 6.56
C PHE A 104 17.35 11.62 5.89
N LYS A 105 17.83 12.85 5.76
CA LYS A 105 17.03 14.00 5.29
C LYS A 105 16.32 13.78 3.96
N CYS A 106 16.85 12.91 3.08
CA CYS A 106 16.26 12.61 1.77
C CYS A 106 15.54 11.25 1.71
N ILE A 107 15.41 10.56 2.85
CA ILE A 107 14.79 9.24 2.87
C ILE A 107 13.31 9.32 2.54
N THR A 108 12.82 8.26 1.91
CA THR A 108 11.41 8.01 1.62
C THR A 108 11.07 6.59 2.03
N VAL A 109 9.82 6.36 2.44
CA VAL A 109 9.35 5.01 2.77
C VAL A 109 9.27 4.18 1.48
N PRO A 110 10.00 3.05 1.36
CA PRO A 110 9.88 2.18 0.20
C PRO A 110 8.59 1.39 0.26
N TYR A 111 7.99 1.09 -0.89
CA TYR A 111 6.81 0.24 -0.96
C TYR A 111 7.19 -1.22 -1.22
N TRP A 112 6.34 -2.14 -0.78
CA TRP A 112 6.46 -3.57 -1.06
C TRP A 112 5.59 -3.93 -2.26
N ASP A 113 6.21 -4.22 -3.42
CA ASP A 113 5.50 -4.62 -4.64
C ASP A 113 4.91 -6.05 -4.52
N GLN A 114 3.73 -6.14 -3.91
CA GLN A 114 3.10 -7.41 -3.56
C GLN A 114 2.56 -8.16 -4.77
N ILE A 115 2.15 -7.45 -5.84
CA ILE A 115 1.74 -8.12 -7.09
C ILE A 115 2.94 -8.80 -7.74
N GLN A 116 4.11 -8.15 -7.74
CA GLN A 116 5.32 -8.76 -8.26
C GLN A 116 5.76 -9.98 -7.43
N GLN A 117 5.64 -9.92 -6.09
CA GLN A 117 5.95 -11.09 -5.26
C GLN A 117 4.95 -12.24 -5.45
N ASN A 118 3.66 -11.94 -5.59
CA ASN A 118 2.67 -12.95 -5.95
C ASN A 118 3.00 -13.59 -7.31
N ALA A 119 3.41 -12.82 -8.33
CA ALA A 119 3.81 -13.36 -9.62
C ALA A 119 5.01 -14.34 -9.52
N ARG A 120 5.98 -14.03 -8.66
CA ARG A 120 7.12 -14.92 -8.36
C ARG A 120 6.66 -16.21 -7.68
N ALA A 121 5.73 -16.12 -6.72
CA ALA A 121 5.13 -17.28 -6.06
C ALA A 121 4.36 -18.16 -7.07
N MET A 122 3.51 -17.54 -7.89
CA MET A 122 2.68 -18.22 -8.89
C MET A 122 3.51 -18.98 -9.92
N THR A 123 4.64 -18.42 -10.34
CA THR A 123 5.53 -19.05 -11.32
C THR A 123 6.54 -20.02 -10.72
N GLY A 124 6.46 -20.29 -9.41
CA GLY A 124 7.30 -21.26 -8.69
C GLY A 124 8.72 -20.77 -8.38
N ALA A 125 8.99 -19.47 -8.49
CA ALA A 125 10.30 -18.90 -8.19
C ALA A 125 10.62 -18.82 -6.68
N CYS A 126 9.57 -18.92 -5.88
CA CYS A 126 9.57 -18.96 -4.42
C CYS A 126 8.28 -19.66 -3.96
N SER A 127 8.25 -20.15 -2.72
CA SER A 127 7.16 -21.02 -2.23
C SER A 127 6.43 -20.48 -1.01
N SER A 128 6.90 -19.39 -0.41
CA SER A 128 6.37 -18.86 0.85
C SER A 128 6.52 -17.35 0.94
N MET A 129 5.78 -16.74 1.86
CA MET A 129 5.80 -15.30 2.13
C MET A 129 7.24 -14.79 2.35
N GLU A 130 8.04 -15.49 3.18
CA GLU A 130 9.42 -15.11 3.44
C GLU A 130 10.36 -15.36 2.25
N SER A 131 10.23 -16.49 1.53
CA SER A 131 11.10 -16.77 0.38
C SER A 131 10.80 -15.88 -0.82
N CYS A 132 9.55 -15.42 -0.96
CA CYS A 132 9.16 -14.46 -1.97
C CYS A 132 9.60 -13.04 -1.62
N THR A 133 9.66 -12.66 -0.34
CA THR A 133 9.84 -11.25 0.04
C THR A 133 11.24 -10.96 0.63
N PRO A 134 12.18 -10.37 -0.14
CA PRO A 134 13.53 -10.06 0.36
C PRO A 134 13.53 -9.18 1.60
N MET A 135 12.59 -8.24 1.68
CA MET A 135 12.42 -7.32 2.81
C MET A 135 12.23 -8.04 4.15
N ILE A 136 11.45 -9.12 4.19
CA ILE A 136 11.21 -9.91 5.41
C ILE A 136 12.53 -10.53 5.90
N ARG A 137 13.30 -11.13 4.99
CA ARG A 137 14.60 -11.73 5.29
C ARG A 137 15.63 -10.70 5.71
N ASP A 138 15.64 -9.55 5.01
CA ASP A 138 16.50 -8.44 5.34
C ASP A 138 16.19 -7.90 6.73
N TRP A 139 14.94 -7.96 7.22
CA TRP A 139 14.53 -7.43 8.52
C TRP A 139 14.34 -8.51 9.57
N GLY A 140 15.27 -9.47 9.61
CA GLY A 140 15.38 -10.49 10.65
C GLY A 140 14.72 -11.85 10.35
N GLY A 141 13.95 -11.94 9.27
CA GLY A 141 13.17 -13.14 8.94
C GLY A 141 12.04 -13.40 9.93
N SER A 142 11.61 -14.65 10.05
CA SER A 142 10.53 -15.07 10.95
C SER A 142 10.92 -16.13 11.99
N THR A 143 12.02 -16.86 11.79
CA THR A 143 12.30 -18.08 12.57
C THR A 143 13.48 -17.96 13.54
N LYS A 144 14.24 -16.85 13.51
CA LYS A 144 15.39 -16.64 14.39
C LYS A 144 15.03 -15.74 15.56
N GLY A 145 14.93 -16.33 16.76
CA GLY A 145 14.58 -15.61 17.96
C GLY A 145 14.30 -16.56 19.12
N VAL A 146 13.47 -16.11 20.05
CA VAL A 146 13.01 -16.91 21.20
C VAL A 146 11.49 -16.94 21.24
N TYR A 147 10.90 -18.08 21.58
CA TYR A 147 9.47 -18.15 21.81
C TYR A 147 9.12 -17.36 23.08
N LYS A 148 8.38 -16.26 22.91
CA LYS A 148 8.13 -15.29 23.98
C LYS A 148 6.93 -14.41 23.63
N ASN A 149 6.05 -14.20 24.60
CA ASN A 149 4.96 -13.22 24.48
C ASN A 149 5.49 -11.80 24.74
N VAL A 150 4.99 -10.83 23.98
CA VAL A 150 5.31 -9.41 24.16
C VAL A 150 4.01 -8.62 24.29
N VAL A 151 3.90 -7.79 25.32
CA VAL A 151 2.75 -6.90 25.52
C VAL A 151 3.02 -5.59 24.80
N ILE A 152 2.52 -5.46 23.56
CA ILE A 152 2.73 -4.28 22.74
C ILE A 152 1.60 -3.29 22.98
N ASN A 153 1.94 -2.14 23.55
CA ASN A 153 1.00 -1.08 23.93
C ASN A 153 -0.28 -1.59 24.63
N GLY A 154 -0.11 -2.49 25.61
CA GLY A 154 -1.19 -3.03 26.43
C GLY A 154 -1.87 -4.30 25.89
N VAL A 155 -1.51 -4.79 24.71
CA VAL A 155 -2.05 -6.03 24.13
C VAL A 155 -0.98 -7.11 24.06
N GLU A 156 -1.25 -8.27 24.63
CA GLU A 156 -0.34 -9.42 24.56
C GLU A 156 -0.35 -10.05 23.16
N ILE A 157 0.83 -10.13 22.55
CA ILE A 157 1.08 -10.86 21.31
C ILE A 157 1.94 -12.07 21.66
N GLY A 158 1.39 -13.27 21.45
CA GLY A 158 2.02 -14.55 21.81
C GLY A 158 1.94 -15.57 20.68
N GLY A 159 2.15 -16.85 21.00
CA GLY A 159 1.95 -17.95 20.04
C GLY A 159 3.07 -18.12 19.00
N SER A 160 4.13 -17.30 19.06
CA SER A 160 5.07 -17.14 17.96
C SER A 160 6.50 -16.82 18.44
N ILE A 161 7.46 -16.86 17.51
CA ILE A 161 8.87 -16.53 17.80
C ILE A 161 8.99 -15.01 17.87
N CYS A 162 9.53 -14.52 18.99
CA CYS A 162 9.99 -13.14 19.12
C CYS A 162 11.34 -13.00 18.40
N VAL A 163 11.29 -12.51 17.17
CA VAL A 163 12.42 -12.41 16.26
C VAL A 163 13.39 -11.33 16.73
N THR A 164 14.67 -11.69 16.84
CA THR A 164 15.75 -10.82 17.37
C THR A 164 16.66 -10.28 16.27
N GLY A 165 16.34 -10.54 14.99
CA GLY A 165 17.12 -10.01 13.87
C GLY A 165 16.90 -8.50 13.67
N SER A 166 17.94 -7.80 13.24
CA SER A 166 17.86 -6.36 12.95
C SER A 166 16.84 -6.05 11.84
N PRO A 167 16.01 -5.00 11.97
CA PRO A 167 16.05 -3.95 13.01
C PRO A 167 15.22 -4.25 14.27
N LEU A 168 14.57 -5.43 14.36
CA LEU A 168 13.66 -5.79 15.45
C LEU A 168 14.37 -5.92 16.81
N ASP A 169 15.69 -6.13 16.79
CA ASP A 169 16.56 -6.09 17.96
C ASP A 169 16.55 -4.75 18.71
N ARG A 170 16.01 -3.69 18.10
CA ARG A 170 15.87 -2.35 18.71
C ARG A 170 14.49 -2.06 19.26
N PHE A 171 13.49 -2.91 18.97
CA PHE A 171 12.10 -2.64 19.31
C PHE A 171 11.88 -2.48 20.82
N CYS A 172 11.04 -1.51 21.18
CA CYS A 172 10.53 -1.28 22.52
C CYS A 172 9.00 -1.14 22.45
N GLU A 173 8.32 -1.85 23.32
CA GLU A 173 6.90 -2.19 23.23
C GLU A 173 5.96 -1.17 23.90
N ALA A 174 6.50 -0.15 24.59
CA ALA A 174 5.76 0.94 25.22
C ALA A 174 6.65 2.19 25.42
N SER A 175 6.08 3.40 25.38
CA SER A 175 6.81 4.67 25.65
C SER A 175 7.39 4.75 27.07
N SER A 176 6.77 4.08 28.04
CA SER A 176 7.17 4.04 29.45
C SER A 176 8.36 3.11 29.71
N ARG A 177 8.67 2.20 28.79
CA ARG A 177 9.81 1.28 28.87
C ARG A 177 11.07 1.94 28.30
N LYS A 178 12.22 1.64 28.93
CA LYS A 178 13.53 2.17 28.52
C LYS A 178 14.60 1.08 28.53
N ASP A 179 15.57 1.21 27.63
CA ASP A 179 16.81 0.44 27.57
C ASP A 179 16.62 -1.07 27.76
N ASN A 180 17.10 -1.60 28.90
CA ASN A 180 17.07 -3.02 29.27
C ASN A 180 15.66 -3.55 29.60
N GLY A 181 14.68 -2.66 29.75
CA GLY A 181 13.28 -3.03 29.99
C GLY A 181 12.49 -3.31 28.71
N CYS A 182 13.04 -3.02 27.53
CA CYS A 182 12.41 -3.30 26.24
C CYS A 182 12.51 -4.79 25.87
N ALA A 183 11.56 -5.29 25.08
CA ALA A 183 11.56 -6.65 24.58
C ALA A 183 12.77 -6.98 23.70
N LYS A 184 13.26 -6.00 22.91
CA LYS A 184 14.41 -6.13 21.97
C LYS A 184 14.23 -7.29 20.98
N CYS A 185 12.98 -7.56 20.63
CA CYS A 185 12.54 -8.53 19.64
C CYS A 185 11.09 -8.22 19.28
N LEU A 186 10.60 -8.78 18.17
CA LEU A 186 9.20 -8.65 17.77
C LEU A 186 8.60 -10.02 17.40
N PRO A 187 7.42 -10.39 17.94
CA PRO A 187 6.72 -11.61 17.54
C PRO A 187 6.36 -11.62 16.05
N ARG A 188 6.73 -12.69 15.34
CA ARG A 188 6.31 -13.00 13.97
C ARG A 188 5.96 -14.49 13.85
N ASP A 189 4.92 -14.79 13.07
CA ASP A 189 4.59 -16.17 12.70
C ASP A 189 5.66 -16.77 11.79
N ASN A 190 5.65 -18.09 11.61
CA ASN A 190 6.59 -18.77 10.72
C ASN A 190 6.25 -18.52 9.23
N LEU A 191 6.75 -17.41 8.70
CA LEU A 191 6.51 -16.95 7.33
C LEU A 191 7.19 -17.82 6.26
N GLN A 192 8.00 -18.80 6.66
CA GLN A 192 8.54 -19.81 5.75
C GLN A 192 7.50 -20.86 5.36
N GLN A 193 6.43 -20.99 6.15
CA GLN A 193 5.32 -21.95 5.93
C GLN A 193 4.05 -21.29 5.37
N GLN A 194 4.00 -19.95 5.32
CA GLN A 194 2.81 -19.23 4.84
C GLN A 194 2.86 -19.01 3.33
N PRO A 195 1.83 -19.40 2.56
CA PRO A 195 1.78 -19.12 1.12
C PRO A 195 1.57 -17.62 0.87
N PHE A 196 1.95 -17.14 -0.32
CA PHE A 196 1.62 -15.76 -0.71
C PHE A 196 0.14 -15.65 -1.07
N PRO A 197 -0.64 -14.70 -0.54
CA PRO A 197 -2.09 -14.68 -0.72
C PRO A 197 -2.50 -14.37 -2.16
N ALA A 198 -3.57 -15.03 -2.62
CA ALA A 198 -4.15 -14.84 -3.95
C ALA A 198 -4.74 -13.43 -4.17
N MET A 199 -5.20 -12.76 -3.10
CA MET A 199 -5.71 -11.39 -3.16
C MET A 199 -4.66 -10.35 -3.58
N ALA A 200 -3.37 -10.70 -3.50
CA ALA A 200 -2.28 -9.89 -4.02
C ALA A 200 -1.97 -10.15 -5.51
N ASN A 201 -2.72 -11.04 -6.18
CA ASN A 201 -2.54 -11.30 -7.60
C ASN A 201 -2.98 -10.12 -8.47
N TYR A 202 -2.38 -9.99 -9.65
CA TYR A 202 -2.70 -8.94 -10.63
C TYR A 202 -4.20 -8.82 -10.92
N ALA A 203 -4.91 -9.92 -11.19
CA ALA A 203 -6.33 -9.89 -11.52
C ALA A 203 -7.18 -9.39 -10.33
N SER A 204 -6.86 -9.86 -9.12
CA SER A 204 -7.54 -9.42 -7.90
C SER A 204 -7.30 -7.93 -7.62
N VAL A 205 -6.05 -7.46 -7.68
CA VAL A 205 -5.73 -6.06 -7.44
C VAL A 205 -6.28 -5.15 -8.55
N TYR A 206 -6.28 -5.59 -9.81
CA TYR A 206 -6.96 -4.88 -10.89
C TYR A 206 -8.44 -4.67 -10.54
N ARG A 207 -9.15 -5.73 -10.12
CA ARG A 207 -10.55 -5.62 -9.73
C ARG A 207 -10.73 -4.66 -8.56
N GLN A 208 -9.90 -4.77 -7.53
CA GLN A 208 -9.93 -3.89 -6.35
C GLN A 208 -9.75 -2.41 -6.71
N LEU A 209 -9.03 -2.10 -7.78
CA LEU A 209 -8.81 -0.72 -8.24
C LEU A 209 -9.88 -0.22 -9.21
N PHE A 210 -10.34 -1.06 -10.13
CA PHE A 210 -11.08 -0.58 -11.30
C PHE A 210 -12.55 -1.02 -11.33
N ALA A 211 -12.98 -2.00 -10.54
CA ALA A 211 -14.40 -2.29 -10.36
C ALA A 211 -15.15 -1.24 -9.52
N PRO A 212 -14.55 -0.65 -8.45
CA PRO A 212 -15.16 0.42 -7.67
C PRO A 212 -15.60 1.64 -8.48
N GLN A 213 -16.73 2.24 -8.11
CA GLN A 213 -17.33 3.37 -8.82
C GLN A 213 -17.02 4.74 -8.20
N ASN A 214 -16.50 4.76 -6.97
CA ASN A 214 -16.19 5.97 -6.21
C ASN A 214 -15.07 5.65 -5.18
N LEU A 215 -14.60 6.68 -4.46
CA LEU A 215 -13.54 6.52 -3.46
C LEU A 215 -13.93 5.56 -2.31
N PRO A 216 -15.09 5.70 -1.64
CA PRO A 216 -15.50 4.76 -0.61
C PRO A 216 -15.40 3.29 -1.03
N ASP A 217 -15.96 2.95 -2.20
CA ASP A 217 -15.93 1.59 -2.75
C ASP A 217 -14.49 1.12 -2.99
N ALA A 218 -13.61 2.01 -3.48
CA ALA A 218 -12.22 1.68 -3.75
C ALA A 218 -11.42 1.47 -2.47
N SER A 219 -11.66 2.31 -1.45
CA SER A 219 -11.04 2.19 -0.15
C SER A 219 -11.45 0.87 0.53
N GLU A 220 -12.73 0.53 0.51
CA GLU A 220 -13.25 -0.73 1.04
C GLU A 220 -12.69 -1.94 0.27
N SER A 221 -12.68 -1.88 -1.06
CA SER A 221 -12.19 -2.99 -1.89
C SER A 221 -10.72 -3.33 -1.63
N VAL A 222 -9.88 -2.31 -1.43
CA VAL A 222 -8.45 -2.50 -1.10
C VAL A 222 -8.29 -2.99 0.34
N GLU A 223 -9.04 -2.42 1.30
CA GLU A 223 -9.00 -2.83 2.71
C GLU A 223 -9.41 -4.30 2.89
N GLU A 224 -10.60 -4.69 2.41
CA GLU A 224 -11.13 -6.04 2.54
C GLU A 224 -10.40 -7.07 1.68
N GLY A 225 -9.76 -6.61 0.59
CA GLY A 225 -9.04 -7.44 -0.37
C GLY A 225 -7.59 -7.69 0.05
N MET A 226 -6.67 -7.10 -0.71
CA MET A 226 -5.24 -7.38 -0.59
C MET A 226 -4.68 -6.96 0.78
N HIS A 227 -5.13 -5.84 1.34
CA HIS A 227 -4.66 -5.36 2.65
C HIS A 227 -4.90 -6.37 3.78
N ASN A 228 -6.17 -6.74 4.01
CA ASN A 228 -6.51 -7.70 5.06
C ASN A 228 -5.87 -9.07 4.79
N ALA A 229 -5.81 -9.52 3.55
CA ALA A 229 -5.17 -10.79 3.20
C ALA A 229 -3.66 -10.82 3.55
N ILE A 230 -2.93 -9.72 3.33
CA ILE A 230 -1.51 -9.63 3.70
C ILE A 230 -1.35 -9.60 5.22
N HIS A 231 -2.12 -8.78 5.93
CA HIS A 231 -2.10 -8.73 7.39
C HIS A 231 -2.41 -10.11 8.01
N ALA A 232 -3.46 -10.78 7.52
CA ALA A 232 -3.84 -12.11 7.98
C ALA A 232 -2.76 -13.17 7.69
N THR A 233 -2.12 -13.13 6.50
CA THR A 233 -1.06 -14.08 6.14
C THR A 233 0.20 -13.89 6.98
N LEU A 234 0.53 -12.63 7.33
CA LEU A 234 1.68 -12.34 8.16
C LEU A 234 1.44 -12.71 9.64
N GLY A 235 0.19 -12.66 10.09
CA GLY A 235 -0.23 -13.10 11.43
C GLY A 235 0.55 -12.45 12.57
N SER A 236 0.55 -13.07 13.75
CA SER A 236 1.20 -12.55 14.96
C SER A 236 0.99 -11.04 15.13
N THR A 237 2.05 -10.24 15.30
CA THR A 237 1.99 -8.77 15.39
C THR A 237 1.30 -8.12 14.19
N MET A 238 1.56 -8.59 12.96
CA MET A 238 0.94 -8.05 11.75
C MET A 238 -0.54 -8.39 11.63
N GLY A 239 -1.00 -9.44 12.33
CA GLY A 239 -2.41 -9.84 12.42
C GLY A 239 -3.22 -9.06 13.46
N THR A 240 -2.67 -8.00 14.07
CA THR A 240 -3.40 -7.15 15.03
C THR A 240 -3.27 -5.65 14.72
N PHE A 241 -3.97 -4.81 15.49
CA PHE A 241 -3.79 -3.35 15.42
C PHE A 241 -2.45 -2.86 15.97
N GLN A 242 -1.65 -3.74 16.57
CA GLN A 242 -0.25 -3.47 16.92
C GLN A 242 0.67 -3.63 15.70
N SER A 243 0.14 -3.96 14.51
CA SER A 243 0.91 -4.20 13.29
C SER A 243 1.95 -3.13 12.91
N PRO A 244 1.80 -1.81 13.18
CA PRO A 244 2.88 -0.84 12.96
C PRO A 244 4.14 -1.11 13.78
N ALA A 245 4.07 -1.96 14.81
CA ALA A 245 5.25 -2.43 15.54
C ALA A 245 6.22 -3.20 14.63
N ASP A 246 5.70 -3.87 13.59
CA ASP A 246 6.51 -4.51 12.55
C ASP A 246 6.89 -3.51 11.44
N PRO A 247 8.18 -3.31 11.13
CA PRO A 247 8.60 -2.45 10.04
C PRO A 247 8.01 -2.81 8.66
N ILE A 248 7.56 -4.05 8.44
CA ILE A 248 6.86 -4.49 7.22
C ILE A 248 5.59 -3.67 6.99
N PHE A 249 4.91 -3.23 8.05
CA PHE A 249 3.70 -2.40 8.00
C PHE A 249 3.88 -1.19 7.08
N TRP A 250 4.98 -0.44 7.25
CA TRP A 250 5.20 0.82 6.54
C TRP A 250 5.33 0.63 5.03
N SER A 251 6.01 -0.46 4.62
CA SER A 251 6.16 -0.78 3.21
C SER A 251 4.93 -1.42 2.60
N HIS A 252 4.15 -2.17 3.40
CA HIS A 252 2.82 -2.63 2.98
C HIS A 252 1.87 -1.45 2.75
N HIS A 253 1.78 -0.52 3.70
CA HIS A 253 0.90 0.64 3.60
C HIS A 253 1.37 1.66 2.57
N ALA A 254 2.68 1.78 2.31
CA ALA A 254 3.17 2.53 1.15
C ALA A 254 2.71 1.91 -0.19
N TYR A 255 2.49 0.59 -0.23
CA TYR A 255 1.89 -0.05 -1.40
C TYR A 255 0.37 0.19 -1.49
N VAL A 256 -0.35 0.13 -0.36
CA VAL A 256 -1.77 0.55 -0.29
C VAL A 256 -1.95 1.99 -0.79
N ASP A 257 -1.06 2.89 -0.37
CA ASP A 257 -1.04 4.28 -0.82
C ASP A 257 -0.72 4.44 -2.32
N LEU A 258 0.17 3.59 -2.86
CA LEU A 258 0.42 3.51 -4.29
C LEU A 258 -0.85 3.08 -5.05
N LEU A 259 -1.58 2.06 -4.55
CA LEU A 259 -2.84 1.62 -5.14
C LEU A 259 -3.89 2.74 -5.16
N LEU A 260 -4.07 3.46 -4.04
CA LEU A 260 -4.90 4.66 -3.98
C LEU A 260 -4.44 5.71 -5.02
N THR A 261 -3.14 5.95 -5.14
CA THR A 261 -2.59 6.91 -6.11
C THR A 261 -2.89 6.51 -7.55
N ILE A 262 -2.84 5.21 -7.88
CA ILE A 262 -3.22 4.69 -9.20
C ILE A 262 -4.70 4.93 -9.46
N PHE A 263 -5.57 4.59 -8.51
CA PHE A 263 -7.01 4.85 -8.59
C PHE A 263 -7.30 6.33 -8.88
N LEU A 264 -6.72 7.24 -8.09
CA LEU A 264 -6.90 8.68 -8.22
C LEU A 264 -6.38 9.19 -9.57
N LYS A 265 -5.21 8.74 -10.02
CA LYS A 265 -4.68 9.08 -11.35
C LYS A 265 -5.63 8.65 -12.46
N CYS A 266 -6.22 7.48 -12.34
CA CYS A 266 -7.04 6.88 -13.39
C CYS A 266 -8.47 7.41 -13.44
N ARG A 267 -9.05 7.75 -12.29
CA ARG A 267 -10.45 8.17 -12.19
C ARG A 267 -10.63 9.69 -12.05
N ALA A 268 -9.76 10.38 -11.31
CA ALA A 268 -9.83 11.82 -11.08
C ALA A 268 -8.79 12.64 -11.88
N GLY A 269 -7.60 12.07 -12.08
CA GLY A 269 -6.43 12.75 -12.63
C GLY A 269 -5.69 13.57 -11.57
N LEU A 270 -4.41 13.27 -11.37
CA LEU A 270 -3.56 14.00 -10.42
C LEU A 270 -3.13 15.35 -10.98
N GLY A 271 -3.08 16.38 -10.12
CA GLY A 271 -2.70 17.74 -10.46
C GLY A 271 -3.76 18.54 -11.24
N LYS A 272 -4.95 17.98 -11.50
CA LYS A 272 -5.95 18.59 -12.38
C LYS A 272 -7.07 19.33 -11.64
N LEU A 273 -7.37 18.94 -10.41
CA LEU A 273 -8.52 19.45 -9.67
C LEU A 273 -8.06 20.51 -8.66
N SER A 274 -8.79 21.62 -8.59
CA SER A 274 -8.72 22.55 -7.46
C SER A 274 -9.25 21.90 -6.18
N ASP A 275 -8.94 22.46 -5.01
CA ASP A 275 -9.40 21.90 -3.73
C ASP A 275 -10.93 21.87 -3.62
N ALA A 276 -11.63 22.87 -4.18
CA ALA A 276 -13.09 22.88 -4.25
C ALA A 276 -13.64 21.76 -5.15
N GLN A 277 -12.96 21.44 -6.25
CA GLN A 277 -13.34 20.33 -7.12
C GLN A 277 -13.05 18.97 -6.47
N LYS A 278 -11.94 18.83 -5.75
CA LYS A 278 -11.63 17.60 -4.99
C LYS A 278 -12.70 17.30 -3.94
N ALA A 279 -13.24 18.33 -3.27
CA ALA A 279 -14.29 18.19 -2.28
C ALA A 279 -15.64 17.70 -2.85
N ASN A 280 -15.85 17.80 -4.17
CA ASN A 280 -17.12 17.52 -4.84
C ASN A 280 -17.00 16.51 -5.99
N ASN A 281 -15.92 15.71 -6.04
CA ASN A 281 -15.70 14.71 -7.08
C ASN A 281 -15.78 13.30 -6.47
N PRO A 282 -16.60 12.39 -7.06
CA PRO A 282 -16.88 11.08 -6.48
C PRO A 282 -15.67 10.16 -6.32
N TYR A 283 -14.58 10.43 -7.05
CA TYR A 283 -13.35 9.67 -6.98
C TYR A 283 -12.32 10.24 -6.01
N THR A 284 -12.48 11.50 -5.57
CA THR A 284 -11.56 12.13 -4.62
C THR A 284 -12.16 12.32 -3.24
N PHE A 285 -13.47 12.57 -3.14
CA PHE A 285 -14.16 12.68 -1.87
C PHE A 285 -15.68 12.47 -2.03
N VAL A 286 -16.23 11.61 -1.18
CA VAL A 286 -17.69 11.44 -1.02
C VAL A 286 -17.99 11.41 0.47
N SER A 287 -19.05 12.10 0.89
CA SER A 287 -19.51 12.04 2.27
C SER A 287 -19.97 10.63 2.63
N CYS A 288 -19.52 10.12 3.77
CA CYS A 288 -19.77 8.75 4.18
C CYS A 288 -19.84 8.63 5.71
N PRO A 289 -20.55 7.62 6.25
CA PRO A 289 -20.70 7.45 7.69
C PRO A 289 -19.37 7.22 8.39
N LYS A 290 -19.23 7.82 9.58
CA LYS A 290 -18.25 7.37 10.57
C LYS A 290 -18.76 6.11 11.26
N ARG A 291 -17.83 5.32 11.82
CA ARG A 291 -18.18 4.14 12.61
C ARG A 291 -19.01 4.50 13.84
N GLU A 292 -19.78 3.52 14.31
CA GLU A 292 -20.59 3.60 15.53
C GLU A 292 -21.58 4.78 15.56
N ASN A 293 -22.09 5.19 14.39
CA ASN A 293 -23.01 6.32 14.25
C ASN A 293 -22.49 7.64 14.84
N THR A 294 -21.17 7.84 14.85
CA THR A 294 -20.52 9.03 15.42
C THR A 294 -20.54 10.26 14.48
N GLY A 295 -21.27 10.19 13.38
CA GLY A 295 -21.47 11.27 12.42
C GLY A 295 -21.08 10.89 10.99
N MET A 296 -20.74 11.88 10.18
CA MET A 296 -20.33 11.72 8.79
C MET A 296 -18.95 12.32 8.57
N PHE A 297 -18.15 11.73 7.69
CA PHE A 297 -17.04 12.41 7.07
C PHE A 297 -17.58 13.41 6.03
N ILE A 298 -17.20 14.67 6.17
CA ILE A 298 -17.46 15.74 5.19
C ILE A 298 -16.13 16.28 4.66
N ALA A 299 -16.13 17.03 3.56
CA ALA A 299 -14.88 17.42 2.89
C ALA A 299 -13.92 18.20 3.80
N SER A 300 -14.46 18.98 4.74
CA SER A 300 -13.71 19.74 5.75
C SER A 300 -13.39 18.95 7.03
N SER A 301 -13.79 17.67 7.11
CA SER A 301 -13.45 16.81 8.23
C SER A 301 -11.93 16.69 8.36
N LYS A 302 -11.46 16.98 9.57
CA LYS A 302 -10.07 16.81 9.94
C LYS A 302 -9.80 15.39 10.37
N ILE A 303 -8.58 14.94 10.12
CA ILE A 303 -8.10 13.59 10.44
C ILE A 303 -7.88 13.50 11.94
N THR A 304 -8.48 12.49 12.58
CA THR A 304 -8.20 12.15 13.97
C THR A 304 -7.00 11.20 14.01
N MET A 305 -5.89 11.66 14.57
CA MET A 305 -4.67 10.86 14.72
C MET A 305 -3.98 11.27 16.01
N ARG A 306 -4.12 10.46 17.06
CA ARG A 306 -3.78 10.82 18.43
C ARG A 306 -2.86 9.78 19.03
N ASN A 307 -1.79 10.22 19.68
CA ASN A 307 -0.86 9.32 20.35
C ASN A 307 -1.10 9.30 21.86
N GLY A 308 -0.99 8.14 22.48
CA GLY A 308 -1.07 7.96 23.93
C GLY A 308 -0.87 6.49 24.29
N GLU A 309 0.08 6.21 25.17
CA GLU A 309 0.37 4.85 25.63
C GLU A 309 -0.89 4.22 26.23
N SER A 310 -1.29 3.07 25.70
CA SER A 310 -2.52 2.36 26.07
C SER A 310 -3.78 3.24 26.07
N GLY A 311 -3.82 4.28 25.22
CA GLY A 311 -4.93 5.24 25.15
C GLY A 311 -5.00 6.25 26.31
N ALA A 312 -3.99 6.32 27.17
CA ALA A 312 -3.94 7.29 28.27
C ALA A 312 -3.61 8.70 27.73
N ASN A 313 -4.43 9.69 28.10
CA ASN A 313 -4.27 11.11 27.75
C ASN A 313 -3.89 11.35 26.27
N PRO A 314 -4.71 10.89 25.31
CA PRO A 314 -4.34 10.92 23.90
C PRO A 314 -4.25 12.36 23.39
N ILE A 315 -3.15 12.68 22.68
CA ILE A 315 -2.89 14.02 22.11
C ILE A 315 -2.89 13.90 20.59
N GLN A 316 -3.62 14.79 19.92
CA GLN A 316 -3.63 14.89 18.46
C GLN A 316 -2.21 15.20 17.94
N ALA A 317 -1.76 14.46 16.92
CA ALA A 317 -0.37 14.49 16.44
C ALA A 317 0.06 15.86 15.91
N ASN A 318 -0.85 16.62 15.30
CA ASN A 318 -0.59 17.98 14.81
C ASN A 318 -0.93 19.09 15.84
N ALA A 319 -1.22 18.75 17.10
CA ALA A 319 -1.37 19.75 18.16
C ALA A 319 0.01 20.28 18.59
N PRO A 320 0.18 21.61 18.84
CA PRO A 320 1.48 22.19 19.20
C PRO A 320 2.17 21.61 20.44
N ASN A 321 1.40 21.01 21.35
CA ASN A 321 1.90 20.34 22.55
C ASN A 321 2.21 18.85 22.35
N SER A 322 1.97 18.30 21.15
CA SER A 322 2.32 16.91 20.84
C SER A 322 3.83 16.76 20.65
N PRO A 323 4.47 15.71 21.18
CA PRO A 323 5.87 15.39 20.86
C PRO A 323 6.08 15.05 19.37
N LEU A 324 5.00 14.86 18.61
CA LEU A 324 5.00 14.51 17.20
C LEU A 324 4.68 15.72 16.30
N TYR A 325 4.38 16.88 16.88
CA TYR A 325 3.94 18.08 16.16
C TYR A 325 4.82 18.42 14.96
N ALA A 326 6.14 18.35 15.15
CA ALA A 326 7.13 18.67 14.12
C ALA A 326 7.00 17.80 12.86
N PHE A 327 6.43 16.59 12.97
CA PHE A 327 6.30 15.65 11.85
C PHE A 327 5.00 15.84 11.07
N PHE A 328 4.00 16.49 11.67
CA PHE A 328 2.64 16.57 11.14
C PHE A 328 2.15 17.99 10.84
N LYS A 329 2.77 19.02 11.44
CA LYS A 329 2.32 20.42 11.35
C LYS A 329 2.19 20.98 9.92
N ASP A 330 2.99 20.46 8.98
CA ASP A 330 3.07 20.93 7.60
C ASP A 330 2.32 19.99 6.62
N ILE A 331 1.60 18.99 7.13
CA ILE A 331 0.75 18.10 6.35
C ILE A 331 -0.71 18.61 6.46
N PRO A 332 -1.42 18.84 5.34
CA PRO A 332 -2.83 19.18 5.39
C PRO A 332 -3.63 18.13 6.17
N ASP A 333 -4.47 18.57 7.10
CA ASP A 333 -5.19 17.68 8.02
C ASP A 333 -6.63 17.40 7.59
N GLN A 334 -7.07 17.85 6.41
CA GLN A 334 -8.40 17.56 5.85
C GLN A 334 -8.33 16.43 4.82
N TYR A 335 -9.27 15.48 4.91
CA TYR A 335 -9.30 14.30 4.03
C TYR A 335 -9.29 14.64 2.53
N ALA A 336 -10.09 15.62 2.09
CA ALA A 336 -10.16 15.99 0.68
C ALA A 336 -8.83 16.52 0.12
N LEU A 337 -7.98 17.14 0.96
CA LEU A 337 -6.69 17.69 0.55
C LEU A 337 -5.60 16.60 0.38
N LEU A 338 -5.85 15.39 0.87
CA LEU A 338 -4.95 14.25 0.70
C LEU A 338 -5.16 13.47 -0.60
N SER A 339 -6.19 13.81 -1.37
CA SER A 339 -6.58 13.12 -2.61
C SER A 339 -5.62 13.32 -3.79
N ASP A 340 -4.56 14.10 -3.64
CA ASP A 340 -3.62 14.37 -4.73
C ASP A 340 -2.21 14.63 -4.21
N ILE A 341 -1.32 13.66 -4.40
CA ILE A 341 0.07 13.69 -3.94
C ILE A 341 0.92 14.77 -4.64
N ILE A 342 0.47 15.29 -5.78
CA ILE A 342 1.14 16.37 -6.51
C ILE A 342 0.81 17.72 -5.89
N THR A 343 -0.43 17.90 -5.41
CA THR A 343 -0.95 19.19 -4.91
C THR A 343 -1.21 19.22 -3.40
N ILE A 344 -0.88 18.14 -2.67
CA ILE A 344 -0.93 18.02 -1.20
C ILE A 344 -0.10 19.09 -0.43
N GLY A 345 0.63 19.95 -1.15
CA GLY A 345 1.25 21.15 -0.59
C GLY A 345 2.59 20.92 0.11
N GLY A 346 3.37 22.01 0.19
CA GLY A 346 4.61 22.11 0.97
C GLY A 346 5.65 21.03 0.68
N SER A 347 6.37 20.63 1.73
CA SER A 347 7.35 19.54 1.72
C SER A 347 6.74 18.14 1.67
N SER A 348 5.41 18.03 1.63
CA SER A 348 4.67 16.76 1.70
C SER A 348 4.40 16.15 0.32
N ARG A 349 4.82 16.81 -0.77
CA ARG A 349 4.71 16.31 -2.15
C ARG A 349 5.65 15.13 -2.37
N TYR A 350 5.16 14.11 -3.06
CA TYR A 350 5.94 12.92 -3.42
C TYR A 350 5.41 12.28 -4.71
N THR A 351 6.18 11.37 -5.26
CA THR A 351 5.79 10.51 -6.38
C THR A 351 6.27 9.07 -6.13
N TYR A 352 5.86 8.16 -7.00
CA TYR A 352 6.28 6.77 -6.99
C TYR A 352 7.10 6.47 -8.24
N GLN A 353 8.21 5.76 -8.05
CA GLN A 353 8.86 5.04 -9.14
C GLN A 353 8.22 3.66 -9.26
N VAL A 354 7.60 3.36 -10.40
CA VAL A 354 6.84 2.13 -10.65
C VAL A 354 7.40 1.35 -11.82
N GLY A 355 7.31 0.02 -11.75
CA GLY A 355 7.71 -0.91 -12.80
C GLY A 355 6.88 -2.19 -12.76
N GLY A 356 7.14 -3.10 -13.69
CA GLY A 356 6.51 -4.42 -13.71
C GLY A 356 4.99 -4.37 -13.79
N LEU A 357 4.33 -5.28 -13.08
CA LEU A 357 2.88 -5.42 -13.10
C LEU A 357 2.16 -4.20 -12.50
N VAL A 358 2.66 -3.62 -11.40
CA VAL A 358 2.07 -2.40 -10.83
C VAL A 358 2.29 -1.18 -11.73
N GLY A 359 3.42 -1.12 -12.44
CA GLY A 359 3.66 -0.11 -13.47
C GLY A 359 2.65 -0.19 -14.62
N GLN A 360 2.28 -1.39 -15.05
CA GLN A 360 1.23 -1.58 -16.05
C GLN A 360 -0.12 -1.03 -15.56
N LEU A 361 -0.51 -1.29 -14.30
CA LEU A 361 -1.73 -0.71 -13.71
C LEU A 361 -1.66 0.82 -13.65
N ALA A 362 -0.54 1.36 -13.19
CA ALA A 362 -0.34 2.81 -13.05
C ALA A 362 -0.42 3.55 -14.40
N LEU A 363 0.13 2.97 -15.46
CA LEU A 363 0.20 3.61 -16.77
C LEU A 363 -1.07 3.39 -17.60
N ASN A 364 -1.60 2.16 -17.62
CA ASN A 364 -2.72 1.78 -18.47
C ASN A 364 -4.10 2.00 -17.86
N CYS A 365 -4.19 2.19 -16.54
CA CYS A 365 -5.47 2.19 -15.84
C CYS A 365 -6.26 0.90 -16.11
N ASP A 366 -7.54 1.02 -16.49
CA ASP A 366 -8.45 -0.06 -16.79
C ASP A 366 -8.33 -0.59 -18.24
N LYS A 367 -7.30 -0.15 -18.98
CA LYS A 367 -6.97 -0.76 -20.26
C LYS A 367 -6.30 -2.11 -20.01
N PRO A 368 -6.58 -3.13 -20.85
CA PRO A 368 -5.89 -4.41 -20.74
C PRO A 368 -4.37 -4.20 -20.79
N PRO A 369 -3.59 -5.01 -20.04
CA PRO A 369 -2.14 -4.91 -20.08
C PRO A 369 -1.69 -5.12 -21.53
N SER A 370 -0.85 -4.22 -22.03
CA SER A 370 -0.38 -4.28 -23.42
C SER A 370 0.92 -5.07 -23.53
N GLY A 371 1.20 -5.59 -24.72
CA GLY A 371 2.52 -6.18 -25.03
C GLY A 371 3.65 -5.14 -25.13
N ARG A 372 3.36 -3.84 -24.98
CA ARG A 372 4.35 -2.75 -25.03
C ARG A 372 5.19 -2.71 -23.76
N ARG A 373 6.45 -2.34 -23.91
CA ARG A 373 7.39 -2.17 -22.80
C ARG A 373 7.09 -0.88 -22.04
N LEU A 374 7.34 -0.83 -20.72
CA LEU A 374 7.15 0.38 -19.92
C LEU A 374 8.02 1.55 -20.43
N GLY A 375 9.23 1.28 -20.93
CA GLY A 375 10.06 2.30 -21.60
C GLY A 375 9.45 2.92 -22.87
N GLU A 376 8.50 2.24 -23.51
CA GLU A 376 7.75 2.79 -24.66
C GLU A 376 6.64 3.74 -24.20
N TYR A 377 6.14 3.58 -22.97
CA TYR A 377 5.18 4.51 -22.37
C TYR A 377 5.84 5.83 -21.92
N SER A 378 7.13 5.79 -21.56
CA SER A 378 7.87 7.01 -21.16
C SER A 378 8.38 7.84 -22.34
N SER A 379 8.57 7.23 -23.50
CA SER A 379 9.02 7.91 -24.74
C SER A 379 7.87 8.46 -25.59
N GLY A 380 6.63 7.98 -25.38
CA GLY A 380 5.44 8.46 -26.06
C GLY A 380 4.87 9.74 -25.44
N THR A 381 5.49 10.90 -25.67
CA THR A 381 4.71 12.15 -25.76
C THR A 381 4.29 12.34 -27.21
N GLN A 382 2.99 12.59 -27.41
CA GLN A 382 2.28 12.91 -28.66
C GLN A 382 1.94 11.72 -29.58
N GLY A 383 0.64 11.63 -29.95
CA GLY A 383 0.20 10.77 -31.06
C GLY A 383 -1.23 10.22 -30.95
N GLU A 384 -2.20 11.06 -31.31
CA GLU A 384 -3.46 10.71 -31.99
C GLU A 384 -4.48 9.79 -31.28
N ALA A 385 -5.52 10.44 -30.74
CA ALA A 385 -6.84 9.85 -30.61
C ALA A 385 -7.44 9.63 -32.02
N ALA A 386 -7.20 8.46 -32.61
CA ALA A 386 -7.93 8.01 -33.79
C ALA A 386 -9.33 7.53 -33.39
N ASN A 387 -10.33 8.34 -33.75
CA ASN A 387 -11.74 8.03 -33.99
C ASN A 387 -12.40 6.93 -33.12
N ALA A 388 -12.98 7.36 -31.99
CA ALA A 388 -14.13 6.67 -31.40
C ALA A 388 -15.32 7.63 -31.43
N THR A 389 -16.36 7.20 -32.13
CA THR A 389 -17.59 7.92 -32.46
C THR A 389 -18.28 8.48 -31.21
N ARG A 390 -18.63 9.77 -31.26
CA ARG A 390 -19.35 10.53 -30.23
C ARG A 390 -20.65 9.81 -29.80
N VAL A 391 -20.77 9.49 -28.51
CA VAL A 391 -22.07 9.48 -27.82
C VAL A 391 -22.21 10.83 -27.12
N ARG A 392 -23.29 11.53 -27.47
CA ARG A 392 -23.61 12.91 -27.12
C ARG A 392 -24.36 12.94 -25.79
N CYS A 393 -23.82 13.64 -24.80
CA CYS A 393 -24.62 14.25 -23.74
C CYS A 393 -24.20 15.72 -23.64
N GLU A 394 -25.02 16.59 -24.23
CA GLU A 394 -25.02 18.02 -23.96
C GLU A 394 -25.88 18.28 -22.73
N SER A 395 -25.32 18.98 -21.73
CA SER A 395 -26.02 20.06 -21.04
C SER A 395 -25.02 21.01 -20.37
N GLY A 396 -24.75 22.08 -21.12
CA GLY A 396 -24.39 23.45 -20.73
C GLY A 396 -23.62 23.72 -19.44
N LEU A 397 -22.37 24.17 -19.60
CA LEU A 397 -21.87 25.41 -18.99
C LEU A 397 -20.84 26.03 -19.94
N ASN A 398 -21.19 27.16 -20.56
CA ASN A 398 -20.24 28.09 -21.17
C ASN A 398 -19.79 29.08 -20.10
N SER A 399 -18.48 29.17 -19.89
CA SER A 399 -17.78 30.46 -19.78
C SER A 399 -16.30 30.22 -19.99
N ASP A 400 -15.78 30.87 -21.02
CA ASP A 400 -14.39 30.94 -21.42
C ASP A 400 -13.49 31.43 -20.28
N ASP A 401 -12.40 30.70 -20.03
CA ASP A 401 -11.16 31.26 -19.52
C ASP A 401 -10.00 30.41 -20.05
N ASP A 402 -9.18 31.02 -20.91
CA ASP A 402 -7.96 30.48 -21.49
C ASP A 402 -6.92 30.16 -20.41
N ALA A 403 -7.04 29.01 -19.77
CA ALA A 403 -5.97 28.44 -18.96
C ALA A 403 -4.91 27.81 -19.88
N LYS A 404 -3.89 28.60 -20.26
CA LYS A 404 -2.64 28.10 -20.84
C LYS A 404 -2.14 26.92 -19.98
N SER A 405 -2.15 25.72 -20.57
CA SER A 405 -1.54 24.54 -19.97
C SER A 405 -0.04 24.82 -19.73
N PRO A 406 0.49 24.64 -18.51
CA PRO A 406 1.92 24.76 -18.29
C PRO A 406 2.65 23.62 -19.02
N PRO A 407 3.87 23.84 -19.50
CA PRO A 407 4.62 22.82 -20.21
C PRO A 407 4.93 21.66 -19.25
N SER A 408 4.56 20.46 -19.67
CA SER A 408 4.88 19.21 -18.99
C SER A 408 6.38 18.88 -19.12
N SER A 409 7.19 19.37 -18.18
CA SER A 409 8.51 18.79 -17.90
C SER A 409 8.35 17.34 -17.40
N PRO A 410 9.28 16.42 -17.70
CA PRO A 410 9.30 15.06 -17.14
C PRO A 410 9.20 14.99 -15.60
N GLU A 411 9.56 16.07 -14.91
CA GLU A 411 9.47 16.21 -13.44
C GLU A 411 8.03 16.31 -12.90
N ASN A 412 7.03 16.48 -13.78
CA ASN A 412 5.62 16.60 -13.40
C ASN A 412 4.80 15.32 -13.68
N ALA A 413 5.44 14.22 -14.10
CA ALA A 413 4.75 12.96 -14.29
C ALA A 413 4.30 12.39 -12.93
N PRO A 414 3.05 11.92 -12.79
CA PRO A 414 2.54 11.37 -11.52
C PRO A 414 3.32 10.14 -11.04
N PHE A 415 3.97 9.44 -11.98
CA PHE A 415 4.80 8.27 -11.74
C PHE A 415 6.10 8.36 -12.52
N GLN A 416 7.21 7.95 -11.90
CA GLN A 416 8.48 7.70 -12.59
C GLN A 416 8.52 6.24 -13.06
N VAL A 417 8.92 6.00 -14.30
CA VAL A 417 8.95 4.64 -14.86
C VAL A 417 10.30 3.98 -14.61
N ASP A 418 10.28 2.79 -14.01
CA ASP A 418 11.42 1.88 -13.93
C ASP A 418 11.31 0.78 -15.00
N SER A 419 12.00 0.99 -16.11
CA SER A 419 12.06 0.06 -17.23
C SER A 419 12.91 -1.19 -16.96
N SER A 420 13.59 -1.28 -15.81
CA SER A 420 14.35 -2.50 -15.44
C SER A 420 13.45 -3.73 -15.30
N TYR A 421 12.15 -3.52 -15.11
CA TYR A 421 11.14 -4.58 -15.08
C TYR A 421 10.63 -5.02 -16.46
N ASP A 422 10.98 -4.35 -17.55
CA ASP A 422 10.48 -4.69 -18.90
C ASP A 422 10.84 -6.11 -19.32
N ASN A 423 11.88 -6.68 -18.71
CA ASN A 423 12.34 -8.03 -18.95
C ASN A 423 12.07 -9.02 -17.81
N ASP A 424 11.29 -8.62 -16.81
CA ASP A 424 10.93 -9.49 -15.69
C ASP A 424 10.11 -10.68 -16.21
N VAL A 425 10.70 -11.88 -16.13
CA VAL A 425 10.09 -13.13 -16.61
C VAL A 425 8.81 -13.45 -15.83
N HIS A 426 8.79 -13.04 -14.55
CA HIS A 426 7.68 -13.00 -13.61
C HIS A 426 6.41 -12.42 -14.21
N ALA A 427 6.53 -11.12 -14.43
CA ALA A 427 5.51 -10.25 -14.98
C ALA A 427 5.09 -10.69 -16.38
N LYS A 428 6.05 -11.04 -17.26
CA LYS A 428 5.77 -11.50 -18.62
C LYS A 428 4.85 -12.72 -18.67
N LYS A 429 5.06 -13.70 -17.77
CA LYS A 429 4.17 -14.88 -17.69
C LYS A 429 2.76 -14.49 -17.25
N VAL A 430 2.62 -13.61 -16.26
CA VAL A 430 1.31 -13.10 -15.82
C VAL A 430 0.61 -12.34 -16.93
N THR A 431 1.30 -11.42 -17.62
CA THR A 431 0.71 -10.65 -18.73
C THR A 431 0.31 -11.54 -19.90
N ALA A 432 1.13 -12.53 -20.26
CA ALA A 432 0.80 -13.49 -21.31
C ALA A 432 -0.43 -14.34 -20.96
N TRP A 433 -0.52 -14.80 -19.70
CA TRP A 433 -1.69 -15.50 -19.19
C TRP A 433 -2.96 -14.62 -19.24
N VAL A 434 -2.89 -13.38 -18.74
CA VAL A 434 -4.02 -12.42 -18.81
C VAL A 434 -4.47 -12.23 -20.25
N HIS A 435 -3.54 -12.05 -21.19
CA HIS A 435 -3.87 -11.88 -22.61
C HIS A 435 -4.58 -13.11 -23.18
N GLU A 436 -4.02 -14.32 -22.99
CA GLU A 436 -4.64 -15.55 -23.50
C GLU A 436 -6.02 -15.80 -22.90
N VAL A 437 -6.18 -15.63 -21.58
CA VAL A 437 -7.48 -15.83 -20.92
C VAL A 437 -8.51 -14.81 -21.42
N THR A 438 -8.12 -13.54 -21.62
CA THR A 438 -9.00 -12.52 -22.19
C THR A 438 -9.54 -12.97 -23.55
N GLU A 439 -8.66 -13.43 -24.44
CA GLU A 439 -9.04 -13.87 -25.78
C GLU A 439 -9.90 -15.15 -25.78
N LEU A 440 -9.68 -16.05 -24.82
CA LEU A 440 -10.52 -17.22 -24.64
C LEU A 440 -11.92 -16.84 -24.15
N LEU A 441 -12.01 -15.95 -23.16
CA LEU A 441 -13.29 -15.51 -22.60
C LEU A 441 -14.14 -14.72 -23.60
N ARG A 442 -13.51 -13.90 -24.46
CA ARG A 442 -14.19 -13.16 -25.54
C ARG A 442 -14.85 -14.06 -26.60
N LYS A 443 -14.36 -15.28 -26.77
CA LYS A 443 -14.93 -16.26 -27.72
C LYS A 443 -16.11 -17.02 -27.13
N LEU A 444 -16.32 -16.96 -25.82
CA LEU A 444 -17.46 -17.61 -25.18
C LEU A 444 -18.73 -16.79 -25.41
N PRO A 445 -19.89 -17.45 -25.59
CA PRO A 445 -21.17 -16.75 -25.65
C PRO A 445 -21.41 -15.99 -24.34
N GLU A 446 -22.13 -14.89 -24.43
CA GLU A 446 -22.55 -14.10 -23.27
C GLU A 446 -23.26 -14.99 -22.25
N ASP A 447 -22.84 -14.90 -20.99
CA ASP A 447 -23.48 -15.64 -19.91
C ASP A 447 -24.71 -14.89 -19.41
N LYS A 448 -25.84 -15.13 -20.07
CA LYS A 448 -27.14 -14.51 -19.72
C LYS A 448 -27.67 -14.92 -18.35
N SER A 449 -27.05 -15.89 -17.67
CA SER A 449 -27.39 -16.25 -16.30
C SER A 449 -26.73 -15.34 -15.27
N ARG A 450 -25.77 -14.51 -15.68
CA ARG A 450 -25.05 -13.54 -14.83
C ARG A 450 -25.43 -12.13 -15.22
N GLU A 451 -25.57 -11.26 -14.21
CA GLU A 451 -25.68 -9.83 -14.47
C GLU A 451 -24.41 -9.33 -15.15
N PRO A 452 -24.52 -8.42 -16.14
CA PRO A 452 -23.35 -7.80 -16.74
C PRO A 452 -22.55 -7.05 -15.67
N VAL A 453 -21.30 -7.45 -15.47
CA VAL A 453 -20.38 -6.80 -14.53
C VAL A 453 -19.28 -6.08 -15.32
N PRO A 454 -18.91 -4.83 -14.96
CA PRO A 454 -17.72 -4.20 -15.51
C PRO A 454 -16.49 -5.10 -15.33
N HIS A 455 -15.65 -5.16 -16.37
CA HIS A 455 -14.43 -5.99 -16.37
C HIS A 455 -14.68 -7.48 -16.11
N ALA A 456 -15.76 -8.04 -16.66
CA ALA A 456 -16.16 -9.44 -16.49
C ALA A 456 -15.02 -10.45 -16.77
N GLU A 457 -14.12 -10.18 -17.72
CA GLU A 457 -12.98 -11.03 -17.99
C GLU A 457 -12.00 -11.09 -16.82
N VAL A 458 -11.73 -9.95 -16.16
CA VAL A 458 -10.82 -9.90 -15.01
C VAL A 458 -11.46 -10.50 -13.77
N VAL A 459 -12.77 -10.32 -13.59
CA VAL A 459 -13.52 -11.02 -12.52
C VAL A 459 -13.38 -12.53 -12.69
N GLU A 460 -13.54 -13.05 -13.92
CA GLU A 460 -13.36 -14.48 -14.18
C GLU A 460 -11.91 -14.94 -13.99
N MET A 461 -10.91 -14.11 -14.33
CA MET A 461 -9.51 -14.38 -14.02
C MET A 461 -9.22 -14.46 -12.52
N GLU A 462 -9.79 -13.57 -11.70
CA GLU A 462 -9.68 -13.66 -10.24
C GLU A 462 -10.27 -14.98 -9.74
N ARG A 463 -11.43 -15.39 -10.27
CA ARG A 463 -12.05 -16.69 -9.96
C ARG A 463 -11.11 -17.86 -10.28
N MET A 464 -10.44 -17.83 -11.45
CA MET A 464 -9.42 -18.82 -11.81
C MET A 464 -8.22 -18.82 -10.85
N VAL A 465 -7.76 -17.64 -10.43
CA VAL A 465 -6.64 -17.50 -9.48
C VAL A 465 -6.99 -18.06 -8.10
N CYS A 466 -8.19 -17.78 -7.59
CA CYS A 466 -8.65 -18.31 -6.31
C CYS A 466 -8.78 -19.84 -6.35
N MET A 467 -9.36 -20.40 -7.42
CA MET A 467 -9.43 -21.86 -7.60
C MET A 467 -8.05 -22.49 -7.76
N PHE A 468 -7.12 -21.82 -8.44
CA PHE A 468 -5.75 -22.30 -8.55
C PHE A 468 -5.03 -22.26 -7.20
N GLN A 469 -5.23 -21.22 -6.39
CA GLN A 469 -4.71 -21.15 -5.04
C GLN A 469 -5.23 -22.34 -4.21
N ASP A 470 -6.53 -22.58 -4.28
CA ASP A 470 -7.18 -23.67 -3.57
C ASP A 470 -6.63 -25.04 -3.95
N GLN A 471 -6.61 -25.34 -5.26
CA GLN A 471 -6.25 -26.67 -5.76
C GLN A 471 -4.74 -26.92 -5.89
N CYS A 472 -3.91 -25.87 -5.97
CA CYS A 472 -2.50 -25.99 -6.34
C CYS A 472 -1.52 -25.29 -5.40
N ARG A 473 -1.98 -24.60 -4.35
CA ARG A 473 -1.14 -23.79 -3.45
C ARG A 473 -1.47 -23.94 -1.97
N GLY A 474 -2.10 -25.06 -1.60
CA GLY A 474 -2.35 -25.40 -0.19
C GLY A 474 -3.70 -24.94 0.34
N GLY A 475 -4.67 -24.64 -0.54
CA GLY A 475 -6.03 -24.30 -0.14
C GLY A 475 -6.28 -22.80 0.01
N VAL A 476 -7.55 -22.44 0.09
CA VAL A 476 -8.00 -21.13 0.57
C VAL A 476 -8.74 -21.33 1.89
N ALA A 477 -8.16 -20.79 2.97
CA ALA A 477 -8.76 -20.82 4.30
C ALA A 477 -9.55 -19.54 4.57
N ASP A 478 -10.46 -19.63 5.54
CA ASP A 478 -11.04 -18.45 6.17
C ASP A 478 -9.98 -17.75 7.05
N TYR A 479 -10.23 -16.49 7.42
CA TYR A 479 -9.42 -15.79 8.41
C TYR A 479 -9.51 -16.51 9.76
N SER A 480 -8.39 -16.52 10.50
CA SER A 480 -8.39 -17.04 11.87
C SER A 480 -9.33 -16.25 12.78
N ASP A 481 -9.81 -16.88 13.83
CA ASP A 481 -10.69 -16.25 14.82
C ASP A 481 -9.99 -15.06 15.51
N GLU A 482 -8.68 -15.17 15.74
CA GLU A 482 -7.85 -14.09 16.27
C GLU A 482 -7.86 -12.88 15.33
N PHE A 483 -7.68 -13.10 14.02
CA PHE A 483 -7.67 -12.03 13.04
C PHE A 483 -9.05 -11.38 12.89
N LYS A 484 -10.11 -12.19 12.79
CA LYS A 484 -11.50 -11.71 12.74
C LYS A 484 -11.84 -10.86 13.95
N LYS A 485 -11.44 -11.29 15.15
CA LYS A 485 -11.64 -10.54 16.39
C LYS A 485 -10.82 -9.24 16.40
N ALA A 486 -9.57 -9.28 15.99
CA ALA A 486 -8.67 -8.12 16.03
C ALA A 486 -9.10 -7.04 15.03
N PHE A 487 -9.33 -7.40 13.77
CA PHE A 487 -9.71 -6.45 12.71
C PHE A 487 -11.23 -6.20 12.64
N GLY A 488 -12.03 -6.95 13.43
CA GLY A 488 -13.49 -6.88 13.42
C GLY A 488 -14.09 -7.24 12.07
N VAL A 489 -13.49 -8.23 11.41
CA VAL A 489 -13.94 -8.78 10.12
C VAL A 489 -14.93 -9.90 10.38
N THR A 490 -16.09 -9.84 9.73
CA THR A 490 -17.17 -10.83 9.89
C THR A 490 -17.35 -11.73 8.67
N LYS A 491 -16.78 -11.35 7.53
CA LYS A 491 -16.87 -12.08 6.27
C LYS A 491 -15.57 -12.85 5.99
N PRO A 492 -15.63 -13.98 5.26
CA PRO A 492 -14.43 -14.64 4.76
C PRO A 492 -13.62 -13.75 3.80
N PRO A 493 -12.33 -14.07 3.55
CA PRO A 493 -11.56 -13.40 2.50
C PRO A 493 -12.23 -13.61 1.13
N PRO A 494 -12.10 -12.64 0.17
CA PRO A 494 -12.76 -12.72 -1.13
C PRO A 494 -12.54 -14.04 -1.89
N CYS A 495 -11.32 -14.58 -1.89
CA CYS A 495 -11.07 -15.86 -2.55
C CYS A 495 -11.80 -17.03 -1.89
N LYS A 496 -12.05 -17.00 -0.58
CA LYS A 496 -12.79 -18.09 0.09
C LYS A 496 -14.23 -18.10 -0.39
N THR A 497 -14.88 -16.94 -0.41
CA THR A 497 -16.23 -16.78 -0.96
C THR A 497 -16.30 -17.23 -2.42
N ILE A 498 -15.32 -16.84 -3.24
CA ILE A 498 -15.25 -17.24 -4.65
C ILE A 498 -15.12 -18.76 -4.82
N VAL A 499 -14.25 -19.42 -4.04
CA VAL A 499 -14.05 -20.88 -4.10
C VAL A 499 -15.32 -21.61 -3.67
N ASP A 500 -15.97 -21.16 -2.61
CA ASP A 500 -17.22 -21.74 -2.11
C ASP A 500 -18.33 -21.65 -3.17
N GLU A 501 -18.53 -20.47 -3.78
CA GLU A 501 -19.49 -20.29 -4.86
C GLU A 501 -19.25 -21.24 -6.04
N ILE A 502 -17.99 -21.44 -6.42
CA ILE A 502 -17.60 -22.30 -7.54
C ILE A 502 -17.87 -23.77 -7.23
N ASN A 503 -17.55 -24.21 -6.02
CA ASN A 503 -17.73 -25.58 -5.57
C ASN A 503 -19.20 -25.94 -5.34
N GLU A 504 -20.05 -24.98 -4.99
CA GLU A 504 -21.49 -25.21 -4.84
C GLU A 504 -22.19 -25.31 -6.20
N CYS A 505 -22.29 -24.19 -6.92
CA CYS A 505 -23.22 -24.10 -8.07
C CYS A 505 -22.77 -23.12 -9.18
N ARG A 506 -21.63 -22.43 -9.07
CA ARG A 506 -21.22 -21.40 -10.03
C ARG A 506 -19.86 -21.71 -10.67
N PRO A 507 -19.79 -22.70 -11.58
CA PRO A 507 -18.52 -23.10 -12.19
C PRO A 507 -17.86 -21.97 -12.97
N LEU A 508 -16.54 -22.10 -13.18
CA LEU A 508 -15.79 -21.23 -14.06
C LEU A 508 -16.30 -21.34 -15.50
N ARG A 509 -16.37 -20.22 -16.21
CA ARG A 509 -16.84 -20.13 -17.60
C ARG A 509 -15.91 -20.86 -18.57
N LEU A 510 -14.61 -20.85 -18.28
CA LEU A 510 -13.62 -21.56 -19.07
C LEU A 510 -13.51 -23.02 -18.59
N SER A 511 -13.99 -23.97 -19.38
CA SER A 511 -13.96 -25.40 -19.00
C SER A 511 -12.53 -25.93 -18.80
N LYS A 512 -11.58 -25.48 -19.63
CA LYS A 512 -10.16 -25.83 -19.55
C LYS A 512 -9.32 -24.80 -18.78
N TRP A 513 -9.91 -24.21 -17.73
CA TRP A 513 -9.25 -23.15 -16.97
C TRP A 513 -7.95 -23.62 -16.32
N LYS A 514 -7.92 -24.85 -15.81
CA LYS A 514 -6.77 -25.39 -15.08
C LYS A 514 -5.59 -25.65 -16.02
N GLU A 515 -5.83 -26.25 -17.18
CA GLU A 515 -4.80 -26.44 -18.21
C GLU A 515 -4.27 -25.09 -18.71
N THR A 516 -5.14 -24.09 -18.81
CA THR A 516 -4.76 -22.72 -19.18
C THR A 516 -3.87 -22.07 -18.10
N MET A 517 -4.16 -22.28 -16.82
CA MET A 517 -3.30 -21.83 -15.70
C MET A 517 -1.94 -22.56 -15.73
N GLU A 518 -1.95 -23.89 -15.87
CA GLU A 518 -0.76 -24.75 -15.79
C GLU A 518 0.25 -24.53 -16.92
N LYS A 519 -0.20 -23.97 -18.05
CA LYS A 519 0.70 -23.49 -19.12
C LYS A 519 1.70 -22.42 -18.62
N TYR A 520 1.30 -21.62 -17.63
CA TYR A 520 2.08 -20.50 -17.12
C TYR A 520 2.60 -20.71 -15.71
N PHE A 521 1.83 -21.41 -14.87
CA PHE A 521 2.03 -21.52 -13.43
C PHE A 521 2.06 -22.99 -13.00
N PRO A 522 3.17 -23.51 -12.45
CA PRO A 522 3.27 -24.93 -12.09
C PRO A 522 2.32 -25.27 -10.94
N CYS A 523 1.50 -26.32 -11.01
CA CYS A 523 0.70 -26.76 -9.87
C CYS A 523 1.58 -27.54 -8.87
N ASN A 524 1.78 -27.00 -7.66
CA ASN A 524 2.67 -27.58 -6.65
C ASN A 524 1.89 -27.81 -5.36
N VAL A 525 1.29 -28.99 -5.22
CA VAL A 525 0.60 -29.40 -3.99
C VAL A 525 1.66 -29.79 -2.94
N ALA A 526 2.41 -28.83 -2.42
CA ALA A 526 3.30 -29.08 -1.29
C ALA A 526 2.46 -29.22 -0.02
N LEU A 527 2.24 -30.47 0.40
CA LEU A 527 1.68 -31.01 1.65
C LEU A 527 1.14 -29.95 2.62
N ALA A 528 -0.18 -29.78 2.64
CA ALA A 528 -0.87 -29.32 3.83
C ALA A 528 -0.50 -30.25 4.99
N ALA A 529 0.31 -29.78 5.93
CA ALA A 529 0.39 -30.42 7.23
C ALA A 529 -1.01 -30.26 7.85
N ALA A 530 -1.73 -31.36 7.97
CA ALA A 530 -2.94 -31.41 8.77
C ALA A 530 -2.60 -30.88 10.18
N PRO A 531 -3.46 -30.08 10.82
CA PRO A 531 -3.28 -29.77 12.23
C PRO A 531 -3.32 -31.08 13.01
N THR A 532 -2.19 -31.47 13.60
CA THR A 532 -2.17 -32.51 14.62
C THR A 532 -2.80 -31.93 15.86
N ASP A 533 -4.03 -32.36 16.14
CA ASP A 533 -4.69 -32.20 17.43
C ASP A 533 -3.77 -32.72 18.56
N PRO A 534 -3.43 -31.93 19.60
CA PRO A 534 -2.56 -32.39 20.67
C PRO A 534 -3.21 -33.40 21.63
N ASP A 535 -4.51 -33.69 21.51
CA ASP A 535 -5.25 -34.45 22.51
C ASP A 535 -5.85 -35.76 21.98
N THR A 536 -5.03 -36.77 21.72
CA THR A 536 -5.45 -38.17 21.87
C THR A 536 -4.33 -39.02 22.46
N ASN A 537 -4.24 -38.99 23.80
CA ASN A 537 -3.45 -39.92 24.58
C ASN A 537 -4.26 -41.23 24.72
N GLU A 538 -4.23 -42.09 23.70
CA GLU A 538 -4.72 -43.47 23.83
C GLU A 538 -3.54 -44.43 24.02
N THR A 539 -3.34 -44.82 25.28
CA THR A 539 -2.47 -45.91 25.72
C THR A 539 -2.83 -47.23 25.01
N PRO A 540 -1.88 -47.93 24.37
CA PRO A 540 -2.13 -49.28 23.88
C PRO A 540 -2.15 -50.27 25.05
N ILE A 541 -3.26 -51.00 25.17
CA ILE A 541 -3.43 -52.15 26.03
C ILE A 541 -2.58 -53.32 25.49
N GLY A 542 -1.72 -53.87 26.36
CA GLY A 542 -1.39 -55.31 26.50
C GLY A 542 -0.68 -56.04 25.36
N ASP A 543 0.54 -56.54 25.61
CA ASP A 543 0.74 -57.95 26.00
C ASP A 543 2.23 -58.28 26.25
N LEU A 544 2.46 -58.92 27.40
CA LEU A 544 3.66 -59.62 27.92
C LEU A 544 4.86 -58.80 28.43
#